data_AF-A0A937F4V3-F1
#
_entry.id   AF-A0A937F4V3-F1
#
_cell.length_a   1.000
_cell.length_b   1.000
_cell.length_c   1.000
_cell.angle_alpha   90.00
_cell.angle_beta   90.00
_cell.angle_gamma   90.00
#
_symmetry.space_group_name_H-M   'P 1'
#
loop_
_entity.id
_entity.type
_entity.pdbx_description
1 polymer ?
#
loop_
_entity_poly.entity_id
_entity_poly.type
_entity_poly.pdbx_seq_one_letter_code
_entity_poly.pdbx_strand_id
1 'polypeptide(L)'
;MSNRHKELFKDFEPHSKVEWINITKEQLKGEDVFSKFSWHPEPDLTILPYYDFSDIHFKKNNFDNRLLHTDSQNKSARHWYNFQLINCSDTEAAHEQSILAIEQGATGLIFNLESIENIDFDQLLEGINTAKYSLSFRINEQWERHLDNYVRFIDKKKDNTHKIRGFILNNSQTLQADKLTKYSLDHIHTLEIKVDEHLSYTDSIAKALLQVIEVIENIKDESIESIFKKLFFNIPLGTKYFEEICRTQTVRRLTFQVASAYGCKDFLPEDLYLLCTSPPWITEAYNPQSNLLKSTTAAMAAIIGGCNGLLLLPSDSKSPLLKRIALNTSTILQEEAYLNATNDPVAGSYYLENMIDQMSQTAWQKFQNAL
;
A
#
# COMPACT_ATOMS: atom_id res chain seq x y z
N MET A 1 19.68 -37.67 2.09
CA MET A 1 18.36 -38.20 1.73
C MET A 1 17.34 -37.55 2.65
N SER A 2 16.46 -36.68 2.13
CA SER A 2 15.39 -36.06 2.91
C SER A 2 14.30 -37.10 3.17
N ASN A 3 13.92 -37.30 4.44
CA ASN A 3 12.86 -38.20 4.87
C ASN A 3 11.49 -37.61 4.45
N ARG A 4 11.16 -37.71 3.16
CA ARG A 4 9.93 -37.14 2.57
C ARG A 4 8.61 -37.79 3.05
N HIS A 5 8.68 -38.81 3.92
CA HIS A 5 7.52 -39.60 4.37
C HIS A 5 7.40 -39.71 5.89
N LYS A 6 7.96 -38.77 6.66
CA LYS A 6 7.70 -38.75 8.11
C LYS A 6 6.33 -38.11 8.36
N GLU A 7 5.30 -38.94 8.46
CA GLU A 7 3.98 -38.52 8.92
C GLU A 7 4.09 -38.05 10.38
N LEU A 8 3.97 -36.74 10.58
CA LEU A 8 3.88 -36.14 11.90
C LEU A 8 2.46 -36.37 12.44
N PHE A 9 2.34 -36.54 13.75
CA PHE A 9 1.06 -36.68 14.47
C PHE A 9 0.22 -37.94 14.16
N LYS A 10 0.76 -38.93 13.42
CA LYS A 10 0.07 -40.20 13.13
C LYS A 10 -0.35 -41.02 14.36
N ASP A 11 0.31 -40.80 15.49
CA ASP A 11 0.06 -41.50 16.75
C ASP A 11 -1.02 -40.81 17.59
N PHE A 12 -1.62 -39.72 17.09
CA PHE A 12 -2.66 -38.93 17.75
C PHE A 12 -3.92 -38.90 16.90
N GLU A 13 -5.08 -38.99 17.56
CA GLU A 13 -6.35 -38.75 16.90
C GLU A 13 -6.47 -37.26 16.50
N PRO A 14 -7.01 -36.96 15.31
CA PRO A 14 -7.22 -35.57 14.90
C PRO A 14 -8.30 -34.93 15.77
N HIS A 15 -7.99 -33.77 16.34
CA HIS A 15 -8.92 -33.04 17.18
C HIS A 15 -9.68 -31.97 16.40
N SER A 16 -10.97 -31.86 16.68
CA SER A 16 -11.83 -30.82 16.08
C SER A 16 -11.84 -29.53 16.90
N LYS A 17 -12.19 -28.41 16.26
CA LYS A 17 -12.43 -27.14 16.96
C LYS A 17 -13.49 -27.26 18.06
N VAL A 18 -14.52 -28.10 17.87
CA VAL A 18 -15.55 -28.36 18.89
C VAL A 18 -14.97 -29.04 20.12
N GLU A 19 -14.10 -30.03 19.94
CA GLU A 19 -13.41 -30.70 21.06
C GLU A 19 -12.49 -29.73 21.80
N TRP A 20 -11.74 -28.90 21.06
CA TRP A 20 -10.91 -27.86 21.65
C TRP A 20 -11.73 -26.87 22.49
N ILE A 21 -12.89 -26.42 22.00
CA ILE A 21 -13.81 -25.55 22.73
C ILE A 21 -14.30 -26.23 24.01
N ASN A 22 -14.68 -27.51 23.96
CA ASN A 22 -15.17 -28.24 25.13
C ASN A 22 -14.09 -28.36 26.22
N ILE A 23 -12.85 -28.74 25.85
CA ILE A 23 -11.72 -28.82 26.78
C ILE A 23 -11.45 -27.45 27.40
N THR A 24 -11.44 -26.39 26.58
CA THR A 24 -11.17 -25.03 27.05
C THR A 24 -12.28 -24.55 28.00
N LYS A 25 -13.54 -24.89 27.72
CA LYS A 25 -14.67 -24.57 28.60
C LYS A 25 -14.55 -25.25 29.96
N GLU A 26 -14.13 -26.50 30.02
CA GLU A 26 -13.86 -27.19 31.29
C GLU A 26 -12.75 -26.48 32.09
N GLN A 27 -11.65 -26.11 31.43
CA GLN A 27 -10.53 -25.39 32.05
C GLN A 27 -10.94 -23.98 32.53
N LEU A 28 -11.87 -23.35 31.83
CA LEU A 28 -12.44 -22.06 32.19
C LEU A 28 -13.65 -22.16 33.14
N LYS A 29 -13.82 -23.30 33.82
CA LYS A 29 -14.90 -23.52 34.82
C LYS A 29 -16.30 -23.28 34.27
N GLY A 30 -16.53 -23.64 33.01
CA GLY A 30 -17.81 -23.52 32.33
C GLY A 30 -18.00 -22.24 31.52
N GLU A 31 -17.07 -21.29 31.58
CA GLU A 31 -17.13 -20.07 30.77
C GLU A 31 -16.78 -20.35 29.30
N ASP A 32 -17.46 -19.65 28.37
CA ASP A 32 -17.20 -19.77 26.94
C ASP A 32 -15.94 -19.00 26.53
N VAL A 33 -15.00 -19.70 25.88
CA VAL A 33 -13.68 -19.15 25.51
C VAL A 33 -13.78 -17.96 24.57
N PHE A 34 -14.72 -17.97 23.62
CA PHE A 34 -14.88 -16.88 22.67
C PHE A 34 -15.55 -15.66 23.33
N SER A 35 -16.53 -15.87 24.19
CA SER A 35 -17.14 -14.77 24.95
C SER A 35 -16.12 -14.05 25.86
N LYS A 36 -15.14 -14.79 26.39
CA LYS A 36 -14.16 -14.27 27.35
C LYS A 36 -12.93 -13.65 26.70
N PHE A 37 -12.43 -14.23 25.61
CA PHE A 37 -11.12 -13.89 25.06
C PHE A 37 -11.17 -13.34 23.63
N SER A 38 -12.34 -13.24 23.00
CA SER A 38 -12.44 -12.54 21.73
C SER A 38 -12.12 -11.06 21.91
N TRP A 39 -11.26 -10.56 21.04
CA TRP A 39 -10.88 -9.16 21.01
C TRP A 39 -11.64 -8.43 19.91
N HIS A 40 -12.16 -7.24 20.23
CA HIS A 40 -12.92 -6.42 19.30
C HIS A 40 -12.11 -5.14 19.02
N PRO A 41 -11.21 -5.14 18.02
CA PRO A 41 -10.44 -3.95 17.67
C PRO A 41 -11.34 -2.80 17.22
N GLU A 42 -12.48 -3.12 16.60
CA GLU A 42 -13.55 -2.21 16.21
C GLU A 42 -14.91 -2.85 16.56
N PRO A 43 -16.00 -2.07 16.65
CA PRO A 43 -17.33 -2.64 16.90
C PRO A 43 -17.74 -3.74 15.92
N ASP A 44 -17.27 -3.63 14.68
CA ASP A 44 -17.68 -4.49 13.56
C ASP A 44 -16.62 -5.55 13.21
N LEU A 45 -15.59 -5.73 14.04
CA LEU A 45 -14.50 -6.69 13.83
C LEU A 45 -14.28 -7.53 15.08
N THR A 46 -14.26 -8.85 14.93
CA THR A 46 -14.00 -9.78 16.03
C THR A 46 -12.79 -10.66 15.72
N ILE A 47 -11.81 -10.63 16.62
CA ILE A 47 -10.64 -11.49 16.60
C ILE A 47 -10.82 -12.60 17.63
N LEU A 48 -10.83 -13.84 17.16
CA LEU A 48 -10.97 -15.02 18.00
C LEU A 48 -9.61 -15.44 18.59
N PRO A 49 -9.58 -16.03 19.78
CA PRO A 49 -8.36 -16.60 20.37
C PRO A 49 -7.83 -17.85 19.62
N TYR A 50 -8.65 -18.47 18.76
CA TYR A 50 -8.29 -19.66 18.00
C TYR A 50 -9.06 -19.75 16.68
N TYR A 51 -8.33 -20.11 15.62
CA TYR A 51 -8.84 -20.28 14.26
C TYR A 51 -8.45 -21.64 13.69
N ASP A 52 -9.32 -22.23 12.88
CA ASP A 52 -9.04 -23.40 12.07
C ASP A 52 -9.58 -23.25 10.63
N PHE A 53 -9.49 -24.31 9.83
CA PHE A 53 -9.95 -24.28 8.44
C PHE A 53 -11.46 -23.98 8.29
N SER A 54 -12.28 -24.22 9.32
CA SER A 54 -13.72 -23.96 9.27
C SER A 54 -14.06 -22.47 9.31
N ASP A 55 -13.11 -21.62 9.72
CA ASP A 55 -13.26 -20.15 9.76
C ASP A 55 -12.95 -19.48 8.41
N ILE A 56 -12.47 -20.23 7.42
CA ILE A 56 -12.27 -19.71 6.07
C ILE A 56 -13.60 -19.78 5.32
N HIS A 57 -14.19 -18.63 5.02
CA HIS A 57 -15.47 -18.54 4.31
C HIS A 57 -15.31 -18.33 2.79
N PHE A 58 -14.09 -18.07 2.33
CA PHE A 58 -13.82 -17.83 0.91
C PHE A 58 -13.74 -19.11 0.07
N LYS A 59 -14.39 -19.09 -1.11
CA LYS A 59 -14.14 -20.10 -2.15
C LYS A 59 -12.82 -19.76 -2.84
N LYS A 60 -11.82 -20.62 -2.66
CA LYS A 60 -10.41 -20.58 -3.15
C LYS A 60 -10.14 -20.09 -4.59
N ASN A 61 -11.16 -19.83 -5.42
CA ASN A 61 -11.02 -19.61 -6.87
C ASN A 61 -11.21 -18.17 -7.34
N ASN A 62 -11.61 -17.20 -6.49
CA ASN A 62 -12.03 -15.87 -6.99
C ASN A 62 -11.10 -14.69 -6.66
N PHE A 63 -10.16 -14.83 -5.73
CA PHE A 63 -9.23 -13.78 -5.36
C PHE A 63 -7.93 -14.43 -4.91
N ASP A 64 -6.99 -14.51 -5.84
CA ASP A 64 -5.60 -14.78 -5.51
C ASP A 64 -4.97 -13.41 -5.42
N ASN A 65 -4.46 -13.04 -4.24
CA ASN A 65 -3.75 -11.78 -4.02
C ASN A 65 -2.38 -11.86 -4.71
N ARG A 66 -2.37 -12.21 -6.00
CA ARG A 66 -1.20 -12.18 -6.86
C ARG A 66 -0.83 -10.72 -6.97
N LEU A 67 0.12 -10.32 -6.15
CA LEU A 67 0.77 -9.04 -6.29
C LEU A 67 1.66 -9.11 -7.54
N LEU A 68 1.82 -7.97 -8.23
CA LEU A 68 2.58 -7.88 -9.47
C LEU A 68 3.82 -8.77 -9.46
N HIS A 69 3.87 -9.71 -10.40
CA HIS A 69 5.13 -10.29 -10.82
C HIS A 69 5.99 -9.16 -11.36
N THR A 70 7.18 -9.00 -10.80
CA THR A 70 8.06 -7.94 -11.24
C THR A 70 8.37 -8.04 -12.73
N ASP A 71 8.50 -6.86 -13.33
CA ASP A 71 9.26 -6.62 -14.55
C ASP A 71 10.46 -7.58 -14.63
N SER A 72 10.65 -8.22 -15.78
CA SER A 72 11.56 -9.34 -16.09
C SER A 72 13.01 -9.22 -15.59
N GLN A 73 13.40 -8.07 -15.03
CA GLN A 73 14.70 -7.74 -14.47
C GLN A 73 14.86 -8.13 -12.98
N ASN A 74 13.78 -8.22 -12.20
CA ASN A 74 13.86 -8.53 -10.77
C ASN A 74 13.63 -10.03 -10.52
N LYS A 75 14.66 -10.69 -9.96
CA LYS A 75 14.67 -12.14 -9.70
C LYS A 75 13.88 -12.58 -8.47
N SER A 76 13.45 -11.66 -7.63
CA SER A 76 12.64 -11.97 -6.43
C SER A 76 11.18 -12.16 -6.80
N ALA A 77 10.47 -12.95 -6.00
CA ALA A 77 9.04 -13.17 -6.20
C ALA A 77 8.30 -11.82 -6.22
N ARG A 78 8.68 -10.92 -5.31
CA ARG A 78 8.07 -9.62 -5.12
C ARG A 78 9.05 -8.45 -5.20
N HIS A 79 8.54 -7.26 -5.49
CA HIS A 79 9.25 -5.99 -5.43
C HIS A 79 8.33 -4.85 -4.99
N TRP A 80 8.91 -3.83 -4.37
CA TRP A 80 8.26 -2.55 -4.08
C TRP A 80 9.27 -1.41 -4.26
N TYR A 81 8.77 -0.22 -4.56
CA TYR A 81 9.59 0.98 -4.60
C TYR A 81 9.79 1.54 -3.18
N ASN A 82 11.03 1.79 -2.81
CA ASN A 82 11.43 2.43 -1.57
C ASN A 82 11.57 3.93 -1.85
N PHE A 83 10.56 4.71 -1.43
CA PHE A 83 10.46 6.12 -1.74
C PHE A 83 11.13 7.01 -0.69
N GLN A 84 11.83 8.03 -1.17
CA GLN A 84 12.24 9.17 -0.35
C GLN A 84 11.57 10.46 -0.83
N LEU A 85 11.07 11.25 0.12
CA LEU A 85 10.54 12.59 -0.15
C LEU A 85 11.69 13.59 -0.33
N ILE A 86 11.73 14.26 -1.48
CA ILE A 86 12.69 15.29 -1.84
C ILE A 86 12.00 16.64 -1.76
N ASN A 87 12.45 17.51 -0.86
CA ASN A 87 11.89 18.85 -0.73
C ASN A 87 12.50 19.76 -1.80
N CYS A 88 11.67 20.26 -2.72
CA CYS A 88 12.12 21.16 -3.76
C CYS A 88 11.91 22.60 -3.30
N SER A 89 12.91 23.16 -2.63
CA SER A 89 13.02 24.62 -2.41
C SER A 89 13.67 25.31 -3.61
N ASP A 90 14.63 24.63 -4.21
CA ASP A 90 15.42 25.06 -5.35
C ASP A 90 15.86 23.81 -6.14
N THR A 91 16.04 23.95 -7.45
CA THR A 91 16.30 22.82 -8.34
C THR A 91 17.65 22.13 -8.03
N GLU A 92 18.68 22.91 -7.68
CA GLU A 92 20.03 22.40 -7.46
C GLU A 92 20.11 21.55 -6.19
N ALA A 93 19.62 22.05 -5.06
CA ALA A 93 19.59 21.29 -3.81
C ALA A 93 18.63 20.09 -3.91
N ALA A 94 17.55 20.18 -4.67
CA ALA A 94 16.66 19.05 -4.92
C ALA A 94 17.37 17.96 -5.75
N HIS A 95 18.17 18.35 -6.75
CA HIS A 95 19.01 17.44 -7.52
C HIS A 95 20.03 16.73 -6.62
N GLU A 96 20.80 17.48 -5.82
CA GLU A 96 21.77 16.91 -4.88
C GLU A 96 21.13 15.93 -3.89
N GLN A 97 19.97 16.30 -3.33
CA GLN A 97 19.20 15.42 -2.45
C GLN A 97 18.75 14.15 -3.16
N SER A 98 18.42 14.23 -4.45
CA SER A 98 17.98 13.08 -5.25
C SER A 98 19.12 12.11 -5.52
N ILE A 99 20.30 12.61 -5.85
CA ILE A 99 21.50 11.78 -6.02
C ILE A 99 21.85 11.09 -4.71
N LEU A 100 21.87 11.83 -3.60
CA LEU A 100 22.14 11.27 -2.28
C LEU A 100 21.12 10.18 -1.89
N ALA A 101 19.83 10.40 -2.16
CA ALA A 101 18.78 9.43 -1.91
C ALA A 101 19.02 8.12 -2.69
N ILE A 102 19.35 8.23 -3.97
CA ILE A 102 19.65 7.11 -4.85
C ILE A 102 20.89 6.34 -4.36
N GLU A 103 21.97 7.05 -4.01
CA GLU A 103 23.19 6.45 -3.48
C GLU A 103 22.96 5.71 -2.16
N GLN A 104 21.96 6.15 -1.38
CA GLN A 104 21.55 5.50 -0.13
C GLN A 104 20.55 4.34 -0.33
N GLY A 105 20.17 4.02 -1.57
CA GLY A 105 19.32 2.87 -1.90
C GLY A 105 17.86 3.19 -2.19
N ALA A 106 17.51 4.45 -2.42
CA ALA A 106 16.17 4.80 -2.89
C ALA A 106 15.93 4.24 -4.30
N THR A 107 14.78 3.59 -4.48
CA THR A 107 14.33 3.10 -5.79
C THR A 107 13.18 3.93 -6.35
N GLY A 108 12.60 4.82 -5.54
CA GLY A 108 11.66 5.85 -5.96
C GLY A 108 11.93 7.20 -5.29
N LEU A 109 11.58 8.27 -5.99
CA LEU A 109 11.70 9.65 -5.52
C LEU A 109 10.33 10.31 -5.58
N ILE A 110 9.94 11.00 -4.50
CA ILE A 110 8.75 11.85 -4.49
C ILE A 110 9.23 13.29 -4.37
N PHE A 111 9.12 14.05 -5.45
CA PHE A 111 9.49 15.46 -5.45
C PHE A 111 8.33 16.28 -4.90
N ASN A 112 8.55 16.96 -3.77
CA ASN A 112 7.59 17.91 -3.25
C ASN A 112 7.72 19.25 -3.98
N LEU A 113 6.76 19.53 -4.87
CA LEU A 113 6.70 20.74 -5.69
C LEU A 113 5.75 21.79 -5.12
N GLU A 114 5.15 21.56 -3.95
CA GLU A 114 4.14 22.45 -3.36
C GLU A 114 4.67 23.85 -3.02
N SER A 115 5.98 23.99 -2.79
CA SER A 115 6.59 25.25 -2.34
C SER A 115 7.40 25.98 -3.41
N ILE A 116 7.60 25.39 -4.58
CA ILE A 116 8.45 25.96 -5.64
C ILE A 116 7.60 26.48 -6.79
N GLU A 117 7.89 27.70 -7.27
CA GLU A 117 7.12 28.31 -8.36
C GLU A 117 7.50 27.74 -9.74
N ASN A 118 8.77 27.38 -9.93
CA ASN A 118 9.28 26.85 -11.18
C ASN A 118 10.42 25.89 -10.91
N ILE A 119 10.35 24.70 -11.51
CA ILE A 119 11.41 23.71 -11.43
C ILE A 119 11.92 23.37 -12.84
N ASP A 120 13.23 23.25 -12.98
CA ASP A 120 13.87 22.83 -14.22
C ASP A 120 14.13 21.33 -14.16
N PHE A 121 13.33 20.54 -14.90
CA PHE A 121 13.46 19.09 -14.92
C PHE A 121 14.72 18.59 -15.64
N ASP A 122 15.28 19.38 -16.57
CA ASP A 122 16.53 19.03 -17.25
C ASP A 122 17.68 19.05 -16.23
N GLN A 123 17.73 20.07 -15.36
CA GLN A 123 18.69 20.15 -14.25
C GLN A 123 18.37 19.16 -13.12
N LEU A 124 17.09 19.08 -12.69
CA LEU A 124 16.68 18.24 -11.56
C LEU A 124 17.04 16.76 -11.77
N LEU A 125 16.83 16.27 -13.00
CA LEU A 125 16.99 14.86 -13.35
C LEU A 125 18.26 14.59 -14.15
N GLU A 126 19.21 15.52 -14.17
CA GLU A 126 20.50 15.33 -14.82
C GLU A 126 21.19 14.06 -14.29
N GLY A 127 21.69 13.20 -15.18
CA GLY A 127 22.35 11.95 -14.78
C GLY A 127 21.45 10.87 -14.12
N ILE A 128 20.18 11.16 -13.80
CA ILE A 128 19.25 10.20 -13.22
C ILE A 128 18.64 9.33 -14.31
N ASN A 129 18.74 8.01 -14.17
CA ASN A 129 18.11 7.07 -15.09
C ASN A 129 16.60 6.95 -14.79
N THR A 130 15.81 7.77 -15.48
CA THR A 130 14.35 7.87 -15.31
C THR A 130 13.58 6.59 -15.67
N ALA A 131 14.22 5.61 -16.33
CA ALA A 131 13.63 4.30 -16.60
C ALA A 131 13.86 3.28 -15.46
N LYS A 132 14.81 3.55 -14.56
CA LYS A 132 15.18 2.68 -13.43
C LYS A 132 14.45 3.06 -12.15
N TYR A 133 14.28 4.37 -11.91
CA TYR A 133 13.70 4.91 -10.69
C TYR A 133 12.25 5.33 -10.92
N SER A 134 11.38 5.08 -9.94
CA SER A 134 10.03 5.63 -9.96
C SER A 134 10.08 7.11 -9.59
N LEU A 135 9.54 7.97 -10.45
CA LEU A 135 9.52 9.42 -10.26
C LEU A 135 8.09 9.89 -10.02
N SER A 136 7.83 10.36 -8.80
CA SER A 136 6.52 10.81 -8.36
C SER A 136 6.56 12.25 -7.89
N PHE A 137 5.41 12.92 -7.90
CA PHE A 137 5.33 14.35 -7.62
C PHE A 137 4.25 14.61 -6.59
N ARG A 138 4.55 15.43 -5.59
CA ARG A 138 3.53 16.04 -4.73
C ARG A 138 3.28 17.46 -5.22
N ILE A 139 2.02 17.76 -5.48
CA ILE A 139 1.59 19.01 -6.12
C ILE A 139 0.54 19.75 -5.27
N ASN A 140 0.47 21.06 -5.48
CA ASN A 140 -0.56 21.97 -4.93
C ASN A 140 -1.47 22.48 -6.07
N GLU A 141 -2.22 23.56 -5.85
CA GLU A 141 -3.13 24.14 -6.86
C GLU A 141 -2.44 24.73 -8.10
N GLN A 142 -1.14 25.02 -8.05
CA GLN A 142 -0.36 25.59 -9.17
C GLN A 142 0.28 24.52 -10.07
N TRP A 143 -0.27 23.30 -10.03
CA TRP A 143 0.33 22.10 -10.60
C TRP A 143 0.46 22.10 -12.13
N GLU A 144 -0.41 22.81 -12.86
CA GLU A 144 -0.45 22.75 -14.34
C GLU A 144 0.90 23.12 -14.95
N ARG A 145 1.56 24.16 -14.42
CA ARG A 145 2.88 24.60 -14.90
C ARG A 145 3.94 23.52 -14.70
N HIS A 146 3.95 22.87 -13.54
CA HIS A 146 4.94 21.84 -13.21
C HIS A 146 4.75 20.60 -14.08
N LEU A 147 3.51 20.16 -14.29
CA LEU A 147 3.23 19.03 -15.17
C LEU A 147 3.51 19.34 -16.64
N ASP A 148 3.19 20.54 -17.13
CA ASP A 148 3.55 20.97 -18.49
C ASP A 148 5.06 20.93 -18.71
N ASN A 149 5.85 21.43 -17.75
CA ASN A 149 7.31 21.38 -17.81
C ASN A 149 7.82 19.94 -17.81
N TYR A 150 7.21 19.06 -16.99
CA TYR A 150 7.59 17.66 -16.92
C TYR A 150 7.27 16.91 -18.21
N VAL A 151 6.08 17.11 -18.79
CA VAL A 151 5.71 16.51 -20.08
C VAL A 151 6.64 16.99 -21.20
N ARG A 152 6.99 18.27 -21.24
CA ARG A 152 8.00 18.78 -22.18
C ARG A 152 9.36 18.10 -22.00
N PHE A 153 9.78 17.85 -20.76
CA PHE A 153 11.01 17.10 -20.48
C PHE A 153 10.94 15.66 -21.00
N ILE A 154 9.82 14.97 -20.77
CA ILE A 154 9.58 13.60 -21.26
C ILE A 154 9.59 13.57 -22.80
N ASP A 155 8.89 14.50 -23.45
CA ASP A 155 8.78 14.59 -24.90
C ASP A 155 10.13 14.86 -25.58
N LYS A 156 11.03 15.60 -24.92
CA LYS A 156 12.42 15.77 -25.39
C LYS A 156 13.21 14.46 -25.35
N LYS A 157 12.94 13.59 -24.38
CA LYS A 157 13.70 12.34 -24.17
C LYS A 157 13.33 11.21 -25.14
N LYS A 158 12.18 11.28 -25.84
CA LYS A 158 11.62 10.41 -26.92
C LYS A 158 11.75 8.87 -26.82
N ASP A 159 12.87 8.31 -26.38
CA ASP A 159 13.20 6.88 -26.43
C ASP A 159 12.81 6.06 -25.17
N ASN A 160 12.42 6.70 -24.06
CA ASN A 160 12.13 6.01 -22.79
C ASN A 160 10.82 6.43 -22.11
N THR A 161 9.92 7.14 -22.80
CA THR A 161 8.68 7.65 -22.21
C THR A 161 7.80 6.55 -21.59
N HIS A 162 7.74 5.39 -22.26
CA HIS A 162 7.02 4.19 -21.80
C HIS A 162 7.64 3.49 -20.56
N LYS A 163 8.81 3.92 -20.09
CA LYS A 163 9.50 3.33 -18.93
C LYS A 163 9.41 4.19 -17.68
N ILE A 164 8.94 5.42 -17.81
CA ILE A 164 8.84 6.35 -16.70
C ILE A 164 7.62 5.95 -15.87
N ARG A 165 7.86 5.55 -14.63
CA ARG A 165 6.82 5.12 -13.68
C ARG A 165 6.69 6.13 -12.56
N GLY A 166 5.49 6.24 -12.01
CA GLY A 166 5.28 7.03 -10.80
C GLY A 166 3.82 7.31 -10.53
N PHE A 167 3.59 8.30 -9.68
CA PHE A 167 2.27 8.77 -9.33
C PHE A 167 2.30 10.26 -8.95
N ILE A 168 1.13 10.88 -8.94
CA ILE A 168 0.94 12.26 -8.53
C ILE A 168 0.15 12.27 -7.22
N LEU A 169 0.78 12.71 -6.14
CA LEU A 169 0.13 13.00 -4.87
C LEU A 169 -0.45 14.41 -4.91
N ASN A 170 -1.74 14.54 -4.61
CA ASN A 170 -2.40 15.83 -4.61
C ASN A 170 -2.88 16.20 -3.22
N ASN A 171 -2.46 17.37 -2.75
CA ASN A 171 -2.88 17.89 -1.45
C ASN A 171 -4.05 18.90 -1.53
N SER A 172 -4.52 19.24 -2.73
CA SER A 172 -5.69 20.10 -2.92
C SER A 172 -7.00 19.37 -2.56
N GLN A 173 -7.93 20.09 -1.93
CA GLN A 173 -9.27 19.61 -1.58
C GLN A 173 -10.19 19.48 -2.81
N THR A 174 -9.85 20.17 -3.90
CA THR A 174 -10.63 20.22 -5.15
C THR A 174 -9.76 19.68 -6.26
N LEU A 175 -9.83 18.38 -6.47
CA LEU A 175 -9.14 17.74 -7.56
C LEU A 175 -10.01 17.87 -8.82
N GLN A 176 -9.54 18.64 -9.80
CA GLN A 176 -10.06 18.57 -11.16
C GLN A 176 -9.39 17.36 -11.82
N ALA A 177 -9.82 16.16 -11.43
CA ALA A 177 -9.32 14.89 -11.96
C ALA A 177 -9.41 14.85 -13.50
N ASP A 178 -10.47 15.47 -14.03
CA ASP A 178 -10.72 15.76 -15.43
C ASP A 178 -9.66 16.62 -16.13
N LYS A 179 -8.86 17.39 -15.39
CA LYS A 179 -7.74 18.14 -15.97
C LYS A 179 -6.44 17.36 -15.99
N LEU A 180 -6.25 16.39 -15.10
CA LEU A 180 -5.03 15.56 -15.08
C LEU A 180 -5.05 14.52 -16.20
N THR A 181 -6.25 14.11 -16.66
CA THR A 181 -6.45 13.25 -17.82
C THR A 181 -5.93 13.85 -19.13
N LYS A 182 -5.80 15.19 -19.22
CA LYS A 182 -5.27 15.88 -20.43
C LYS A 182 -3.82 15.52 -20.74
N TYR A 183 -3.07 14.98 -19.77
CA TYR A 183 -1.69 14.55 -19.95
C TYR A 183 -1.65 13.07 -20.31
N SER A 184 -1.10 12.74 -21.48
CA SER A 184 -0.84 11.36 -21.91
C SER A 184 0.36 10.77 -21.17
N LEU A 185 0.17 10.45 -19.89
CA LEU A 185 1.18 9.84 -19.02
C LEU A 185 0.81 8.39 -18.70
N ASP A 186 0.91 7.52 -19.70
CA ASP A 186 0.37 6.14 -19.67
C ASP A 186 0.90 5.23 -18.54
N HIS A 187 1.99 5.61 -17.89
CA HIS A 187 2.63 4.85 -16.81
C HIS A 187 2.74 5.61 -15.49
N ILE A 188 2.04 6.73 -15.36
CA ILE A 188 1.95 7.51 -14.12
C ILE A 188 0.52 7.45 -13.62
N HIS A 189 0.34 7.02 -12.37
CA HIS A 189 -0.97 7.06 -11.73
C HIS A 189 -1.31 8.50 -11.35
N THR A 190 -2.34 9.06 -11.97
CA THR A 190 -2.72 10.47 -11.80
C THR A 190 -3.92 10.66 -10.88
N LEU A 191 -4.63 9.58 -10.54
CA LEU A 191 -5.87 9.61 -9.76
C LEU A 191 -5.61 9.01 -8.37
N GLU A 192 -5.33 9.88 -7.40
CA GLU A 192 -5.12 9.49 -6.00
C GLU A 192 -6.46 9.26 -5.29
N ILE A 193 -6.59 8.10 -4.64
CA ILE A 193 -7.63 7.83 -3.65
C ILE A 193 -7.00 7.80 -2.26
N LYS A 194 -7.51 8.63 -1.35
CA LYS A 194 -6.97 8.74 0.01
C LYS A 194 -7.75 7.85 0.96
N VAL A 195 -7.05 6.93 1.62
CA VAL A 195 -7.62 6.15 2.73
C VAL A 195 -7.46 6.97 4.01
N ASP A 196 -8.59 7.26 4.66
CA ASP A 196 -8.67 8.11 5.85
C ASP A 196 -8.14 7.36 7.10
N GLU A 197 -7.10 7.87 7.75
CA GLU A 197 -6.53 7.25 8.97
C GLU A 197 -7.30 7.57 10.25
N HIS A 198 -8.25 8.52 10.21
CA HIS A 198 -9.02 8.92 11.39
C HIS A 198 -10.35 8.17 11.51
N LEU A 199 -10.72 7.40 10.49
CA LEU A 199 -11.89 6.55 10.49
C LEU A 199 -11.54 5.13 10.93
N SER A 200 -12.56 4.36 11.30
CA SER A 200 -12.41 2.91 11.46
C SER A 200 -11.92 2.30 10.14
N TYR A 201 -11.26 1.15 10.19
CA TYR A 201 -10.75 0.46 9.00
C TYR A 201 -11.86 0.22 7.99
N THR A 202 -13.01 -0.27 8.45
CA THR A 202 -14.14 -0.56 7.56
C THR A 202 -14.78 0.71 6.98
N ASP A 203 -14.89 1.79 7.75
CA ASP A 203 -15.39 3.09 7.25
C ASP A 203 -14.41 3.74 6.28
N SER A 204 -13.11 3.68 6.57
CA SER A 204 -12.05 4.25 5.72
C SER A 204 -12.02 3.59 4.35
N ILE A 205 -12.18 2.26 4.29
CA ILE A 205 -12.27 1.51 3.04
C ILE A 205 -13.56 1.89 2.29
N ALA A 206 -14.72 1.91 2.96
CA ALA A 206 -15.98 2.28 2.32
C ALA A 206 -15.94 3.69 1.72
N LYS A 207 -15.43 4.67 2.46
CA LYS A 207 -15.23 6.04 1.99
C LYS A 207 -14.24 6.12 0.82
N ALA A 208 -13.19 5.31 0.83
CA ALA A 208 -12.25 5.26 -0.29
C ALA A 208 -12.89 4.67 -1.56
N LEU A 209 -13.77 3.66 -1.44
CA LEU A 209 -14.54 3.16 -2.57
C LEU A 209 -15.55 4.19 -3.10
N LEU A 210 -16.19 4.98 -2.23
CA LEU A 210 -17.03 6.10 -2.68
C LEU A 210 -16.24 7.15 -3.47
N GLN A 211 -15.01 7.47 -3.05
CA GLN A 211 -14.12 8.34 -3.83
C GLN A 211 -13.83 7.76 -5.22
N VAL A 212 -13.70 6.44 -5.36
CA VAL A 212 -13.54 5.80 -6.69
C VAL A 212 -14.76 6.07 -7.57
N ILE A 213 -15.98 5.93 -7.02
CA ILE A 213 -17.22 6.21 -7.76
C ILE A 213 -17.29 7.68 -8.16
N GLU A 214 -16.98 8.60 -7.24
CA GLU A 214 -16.94 10.03 -7.51
C GLU A 214 -15.96 10.37 -8.65
N VAL A 215 -14.78 9.76 -8.66
CA VAL A 215 -13.80 9.92 -9.76
C VAL A 215 -14.36 9.42 -11.09
N ILE A 216 -15.02 8.25 -11.10
CA ILE A 216 -15.64 7.68 -12.31
C ILE A 216 -16.77 8.58 -12.84
N GLU A 217 -17.59 9.13 -11.96
CA GLU A 217 -18.72 9.99 -12.35
C GLU A 217 -18.29 11.37 -12.86
N ASN A 218 -17.18 11.90 -12.32
CA ASN A 218 -16.65 13.21 -12.69
C ASN A 218 -15.85 13.20 -14.01
N ILE A 219 -15.23 12.07 -14.38
CA ILE A 219 -14.45 11.95 -15.62
C ILE A 219 -15.34 11.39 -16.75
N LYS A 220 -15.65 12.23 -17.74
CA LYS A 220 -16.56 11.85 -18.85
C LYS A 220 -15.87 11.42 -20.14
N ASP A 221 -14.67 11.95 -20.40
CA ASP A 221 -13.97 11.79 -21.68
C ASP A 221 -12.99 10.60 -21.71
N GLU A 222 -13.01 9.74 -20.69
CA GLU A 222 -12.19 8.53 -20.62
C GLU A 222 -13.02 7.27 -20.40
N SER A 223 -12.53 6.13 -20.90
CA SER A 223 -13.11 4.83 -20.55
C SER A 223 -12.88 4.51 -19.07
N ILE A 224 -13.85 3.84 -18.45
CA ILE A 224 -13.75 3.43 -17.03
C ILE A 224 -12.51 2.55 -16.79
N GLU A 225 -12.15 1.71 -17.76
CA GLU A 225 -10.95 0.89 -17.67
C GLU A 225 -9.65 1.73 -17.64
N SER A 226 -9.58 2.82 -18.43
CA SER A 226 -8.48 3.78 -18.38
C SER A 226 -8.39 4.46 -17.01
N ILE A 227 -9.54 4.83 -16.44
CA ILE A 227 -9.63 5.44 -15.10
C ILE A 227 -9.02 4.49 -14.05
N PHE A 228 -9.42 3.21 -14.05
CA PHE A 228 -8.86 2.23 -13.11
C PHE A 228 -7.34 2.04 -13.27
N LYS A 229 -6.80 2.07 -14.50
CA LYS A 229 -5.36 1.97 -14.74
C LYS A 229 -4.58 3.18 -14.23
N LYS A 230 -5.20 4.37 -14.21
CA LYS A 230 -4.60 5.62 -13.70
C LYS A 230 -4.79 5.81 -12.19
N LEU A 231 -5.58 4.96 -11.55
CA LEU A 231 -5.92 5.05 -10.14
C LEU A 231 -4.84 4.43 -9.26
N PHE A 232 -4.60 5.06 -8.11
CA PHE A 232 -3.80 4.47 -7.03
C PHE A 232 -4.35 4.88 -5.66
N PHE A 233 -4.06 4.07 -4.64
CA PHE A 233 -4.44 4.37 -3.27
C PHE A 233 -3.22 4.81 -2.45
N ASN A 234 -3.41 5.86 -1.65
CA ASN A 234 -2.48 6.26 -0.61
C ASN A 234 -3.01 5.80 0.74
N ILE A 235 -2.33 4.82 1.35
CA ILE A 235 -2.73 4.14 2.58
C ILE A 235 -1.77 4.52 3.71
N PRO A 236 -2.14 5.45 4.61
CA PRO A 236 -1.36 5.75 5.80
C PRO A 236 -1.43 4.59 6.80
N LEU A 237 -0.31 4.04 7.25
CA LEU A 237 -0.27 2.84 8.11
C LEU A 237 0.12 3.15 9.55
N GLY A 238 -0.56 2.49 10.49
CA GLY A 238 -0.29 2.56 11.92
C GLY A 238 0.53 1.39 12.47
N THR A 239 0.43 1.18 13.78
CA THR A 239 1.16 0.15 14.53
C THR A 239 0.36 -1.15 14.73
N LYS A 240 -0.89 -1.19 14.26
CA LYS A 240 -1.82 -2.32 14.37
C LYS A 240 -1.52 -3.37 13.30
N TYR A 241 -0.45 -4.13 13.56
CA TYR A 241 0.24 -4.91 12.55
C TYR A 241 -0.65 -5.78 11.64
N PHE A 242 -1.56 -6.57 12.22
CA PHE A 242 -2.40 -7.49 11.44
C PHE A 242 -3.55 -6.77 10.75
N GLU A 243 -4.15 -5.79 11.44
CA GLU A 243 -5.19 -4.92 10.90
C GLU A 243 -4.70 -4.17 9.66
N GLU A 244 -3.48 -3.66 9.69
CA GLU A 244 -2.86 -2.93 8.58
C GLU A 244 -2.60 -3.84 7.37
N ILE A 245 -2.16 -5.08 7.61
CA ILE A 245 -2.02 -6.10 6.56
C ILE A 245 -3.39 -6.37 5.92
N CYS A 246 -4.40 -6.66 6.75
CA CYS A 246 -5.74 -7.00 6.30
C CYS A 246 -6.42 -5.84 5.56
N ARG A 247 -6.26 -4.60 6.04
CA ARG A 247 -6.79 -3.40 5.37
C ARG A 247 -6.20 -3.23 3.98
N THR A 248 -4.88 -3.36 3.85
CA THR A 248 -4.19 -3.19 2.57
C THR A 248 -4.70 -4.20 1.53
N GLN A 249 -4.86 -5.47 1.93
CA GLN A 249 -5.42 -6.51 1.05
C GLN A 249 -6.91 -6.28 0.76
N THR A 250 -7.69 -5.82 1.75
CA THR A 250 -9.13 -5.54 1.59
C THR A 250 -9.39 -4.41 0.60
N VAL A 251 -8.59 -3.33 0.63
CA VAL A 251 -8.67 -2.24 -0.36
C VAL A 251 -8.52 -2.81 -1.77
N ARG A 252 -7.46 -3.58 -2.02
CA ARG A 252 -7.20 -4.21 -3.33
C ARG A 252 -8.37 -5.10 -3.77
N ARG A 253 -8.87 -5.93 -2.86
CA ARG A 253 -9.97 -6.86 -3.12
C ARG A 253 -11.26 -6.15 -3.50
N LEU A 254 -11.67 -5.16 -2.72
CA LEU A 254 -12.93 -4.46 -2.98
C LEU A 254 -12.84 -3.55 -4.20
N THR A 255 -11.69 -2.92 -4.46
CA THR A 255 -11.50 -2.14 -5.70
C THR A 255 -11.61 -3.03 -6.94
N PHE A 256 -11.00 -4.22 -6.94
CA PHE A 256 -11.18 -5.19 -8.02
C PHE A 256 -12.65 -5.61 -8.19
N GLN A 257 -13.39 -5.79 -7.10
CA GLN A 257 -14.82 -6.09 -7.14
C GLN A 257 -15.63 -4.94 -7.75
N VAL A 258 -15.32 -3.68 -7.41
CA VAL A 258 -15.94 -2.50 -8.04
C VAL A 258 -15.61 -2.45 -9.52
N ALA A 259 -14.34 -2.61 -9.92
CA ALA A 259 -13.93 -2.62 -11.32
C ALA A 259 -14.64 -3.73 -12.13
N SER A 260 -14.76 -4.92 -11.55
CA SER A 260 -15.49 -6.04 -12.14
C SER A 260 -16.98 -5.72 -12.34
N ALA A 261 -17.60 -5.01 -11.40
CA ALA A 261 -19.00 -4.56 -11.51
C ALA A 261 -19.21 -3.54 -12.64
N TYR A 262 -18.21 -2.70 -12.91
CA TYR A 262 -18.19 -1.80 -14.07
C TYR A 262 -17.82 -2.49 -15.40
N GLY A 263 -17.52 -3.79 -15.38
CA GLY A 263 -17.21 -4.58 -16.58
C GLY A 263 -15.76 -4.47 -17.05
N CYS A 264 -14.83 -3.99 -16.23
CA CYS A 264 -13.40 -3.94 -16.53
C CYS A 264 -12.79 -5.36 -16.44
N LYS A 265 -12.77 -6.08 -17.57
CA LYS A 265 -12.31 -7.48 -17.62
C LYS A 265 -10.79 -7.64 -17.54
N ASP A 266 -10.05 -6.64 -18.01
CA ASP A 266 -8.59 -6.68 -18.10
C ASP A 266 -7.92 -6.06 -16.87
N PHE A 267 -8.70 -5.60 -15.88
CA PHE A 267 -8.18 -5.07 -14.62
C PHE A 267 -8.10 -6.20 -13.59
N LEU A 268 -6.90 -6.59 -13.22
CA LEU A 268 -6.63 -7.61 -12.22
C LEU A 268 -6.30 -6.98 -10.85
N PRO A 269 -6.42 -7.73 -9.74
CA PRO A 269 -6.01 -7.24 -8.42
C PRO A 269 -4.57 -6.73 -8.36
N GLU A 270 -3.63 -7.35 -9.08
CA GLU A 270 -2.23 -6.87 -9.17
C GLU A 270 -2.10 -5.47 -9.75
N ASP A 271 -2.97 -5.06 -10.67
CA ASP A 271 -2.83 -3.82 -11.42
C ASP A 271 -3.04 -2.57 -10.55
N LEU A 272 -3.72 -2.73 -9.41
CA LEU A 272 -3.93 -1.63 -8.48
C LEU A 272 -2.62 -1.21 -7.82
N TYR A 273 -2.26 0.06 -7.93
CA TYR A 273 -1.10 0.60 -7.25
C TYR A 273 -1.45 1.07 -5.83
N LEU A 274 -0.74 0.53 -4.84
CA LEU A 274 -0.86 0.91 -3.44
C LEU A 274 0.45 1.58 -2.98
N LEU A 275 0.35 2.88 -2.67
CA LEU A 275 1.37 3.58 -1.90
C LEU A 275 1.03 3.47 -0.42
N CYS A 276 1.90 2.86 0.35
CA CYS A 276 1.77 2.80 1.80
C CYS A 276 2.72 3.82 2.45
N THR A 277 2.19 4.63 3.35
CA THR A 277 2.95 5.70 4.02
C THR A 277 2.96 5.49 5.53
N SER A 278 4.13 5.48 6.17
CA SER A 278 4.22 5.65 7.62
C SER A 278 4.35 7.14 7.91
N PRO A 279 3.45 7.73 8.72
CA PRO A 279 3.59 9.11 9.17
C PRO A 279 4.85 9.27 10.05
N PRO A 280 5.33 10.52 10.23
CA PRO A 280 6.43 10.77 11.15
C PRO A 280 5.94 10.54 12.58
N TRP A 281 6.50 9.55 13.26
CA TRP A 281 6.20 9.28 14.66
C TRP A 281 6.91 10.32 15.52
N ILE A 282 6.16 11.32 15.98
CA ILE A 282 6.64 12.42 16.83
C ILE A 282 5.82 12.41 18.10
N THR A 283 6.27 11.69 19.13
CA THR A 283 5.69 11.79 20.47
C THR A 283 6.71 12.46 21.37
N GLU A 284 6.38 13.65 21.88
CA GLU A 284 7.27 14.46 22.74
C GLU A 284 7.61 13.76 24.07
N ALA A 285 6.75 12.84 24.52
CA ALA A 285 6.85 12.26 25.86
C ALA A 285 7.66 10.96 25.97
N TYR A 286 7.96 10.25 24.87
CA TYR A 286 8.58 8.91 24.94
C TYR A 286 9.60 8.64 23.83
N ASN A 287 10.85 8.49 24.26
CA ASN A 287 12.00 7.83 23.62
C ASN A 287 12.01 7.80 22.06
N PRO A 288 12.89 8.60 21.40
CA PRO A 288 13.07 8.61 19.94
C PRO A 288 13.27 7.23 19.29
N GLN A 289 13.83 6.27 20.04
CA GLN A 289 14.05 4.90 19.55
C GLN A 289 12.72 4.14 19.34
N SER A 290 11.69 4.43 20.15
CA SER A 290 10.39 3.79 20.02
C SER A 290 9.69 4.17 18.71
N ASN A 291 9.97 5.35 18.16
CA ASN A 291 9.45 5.81 16.88
C ASN A 291 10.00 4.98 15.70
N LEU A 292 11.24 4.49 15.82
CA LEU A 292 11.81 3.58 14.84
C LEU A 292 11.09 2.24 14.84
N LEU A 293 10.79 1.67 16.02
CA LEU A 293 10.03 0.42 16.14
C LEU A 293 8.64 0.54 15.50
N LYS A 294 7.94 1.66 15.74
CA LYS A 294 6.62 1.92 15.12
C LYS A 294 6.73 1.98 13.60
N SER A 295 7.74 2.69 13.08
CA SER A 295 7.99 2.80 11.64
C SER A 295 8.33 1.44 11.02
N THR A 296 9.15 0.62 11.69
CA THR A 296 9.47 -0.75 11.23
C THR A 296 8.25 -1.65 11.22
N THR A 297 7.41 -1.61 12.27
CA THR A 297 6.15 -2.38 12.31
C THR A 297 5.21 -1.97 11.18
N ALA A 298 5.03 -0.67 10.94
CA ALA A 298 4.22 -0.15 9.84
C ALA A 298 4.80 -0.58 8.47
N ALA A 299 6.11 -0.49 8.29
CA ALA A 299 6.80 -0.92 7.08
C ALA A 299 6.61 -2.41 6.79
N MET A 300 6.77 -3.26 7.80
CA MET A 300 6.55 -4.69 7.68
C MET A 300 5.10 -5.01 7.33
N ALA A 301 4.12 -4.34 7.97
CA ALA A 301 2.71 -4.51 7.65
C ALA A 301 2.39 -4.06 6.22
N ALA A 302 2.95 -2.93 5.77
CA ALA A 302 2.85 -2.43 4.40
C ALA A 302 3.32 -3.46 3.37
N ILE A 303 4.53 -3.98 3.63
CA ILE A 303 5.16 -4.97 2.79
C ILE A 303 4.26 -6.20 2.83
N ILE A 304 4.03 -6.86 3.95
CA ILE A 304 3.24 -8.10 3.97
C ILE A 304 1.81 -7.93 3.42
N GLY A 305 1.18 -6.77 3.60
CA GLY A 305 -0.13 -6.43 3.03
C GLY A 305 -0.14 -6.22 1.52
N GLY A 306 1.03 -6.12 0.87
CA GLY A 306 1.15 -6.09 -0.57
C GLY A 306 1.27 -4.70 -1.20
N CYS A 307 1.93 -3.76 -0.53
CA CYS A 307 2.20 -2.44 -1.11
C CYS A 307 3.07 -2.51 -2.39
N ASN A 308 2.86 -1.56 -3.31
CA ASN A 308 3.67 -1.34 -4.51
C ASN A 308 4.76 -0.29 -4.26
N GLY A 309 4.48 0.68 -3.40
CA GLY A 309 5.41 1.70 -2.94
C GLY A 309 5.36 1.85 -1.42
N LEU A 310 6.52 2.05 -0.81
CA LEU A 310 6.66 2.31 0.61
C LEU A 310 7.34 3.67 0.83
N LEU A 311 6.67 4.54 1.59
CA LEU A 311 7.21 5.83 2.03
C LEU A 311 7.26 5.85 3.56
N LEU A 312 8.46 5.90 4.14
CA LEU A 312 8.64 6.08 5.59
C LEU A 312 9.07 7.51 5.86
N LEU A 313 8.21 8.30 6.50
CA LEU A 313 8.54 9.67 6.87
C LEU A 313 9.40 9.68 8.14
N PRO A 314 10.59 10.29 8.12
CA PRO A 314 11.43 10.40 9.31
C PRO A 314 10.77 11.33 10.34
N SER A 315 11.01 11.08 11.63
CA SER A 315 10.48 11.92 12.71
C SER A 315 10.99 13.37 12.66
N ASP A 316 12.18 13.58 12.08
CA ASP A 316 12.67 14.90 11.69
C ASP A 316 13.19 14.84 10.25
N SER A 317 12.54 15.58 9.36
CA SER A 317 12.85 15.65 7.93
C SER A 317 14.10 16.46 7.62
N LYS A 318 14.66 17.20 8.58
CA LYS A 318 15.93 17.93 8.41
C LYS A 318 17.14 17.06 8.73
N SER A 319 16.98 16.02 9.54
CA SER A 319 18.06 15.12 9.95
C SER A 319 18.45 14.14 8.82
N PRO A 320 19.68 14.22 8.27
CA PRO A 320 20.16 13.27 7.27
C PRO A 320 20.23 11.84 7.82
N LEU A 321 20.54 11.69 9.11
CA LEU A 321 20.59 10.39 9.77
C LEU A 321 19.21 9.73 9.82
N LEU A 322 18.17 10.47 10.22
CA LEU A 322 16.82 9.89 10.33
C LEU A 322 16.22 9.59 8.96
N LYS A 323 16.50 10.45 7.96
CA LYS A 323 16.19 10.17 6.55
C LYS A 323 16.80 8.85 6.08
N ARG A 324 18.09 8.65 6.36
CA ARG A 324 18.81 7.42 6.01
C ARG A 324 18.26 6.20 6.76
N ILE A 325 17.93 6.33 8.05
CA ILE A 325 17.33 5.25 8.83
C ILE A 325 15.97 4.85 8.23
N ALA A 326 15.11 5.82 7.91
CA ALA A 326 13.82 5.55 7.28
C ALA A 326 13.98 4.78 5.95
N LEU A 327 14.92 5.19 5.11
CA LEU A 327 15.20 4.51 3.84
C LEU A 327 15.75 3.09 4.06
N ASN A 328 16.72 2.94 4.97
CA ASN A 328 17.36 1.67 5.26
C ASN A 328 16.41 0.64 5.89
N THR A 329 15.37 1.06 6.63
CA THR A 329 14.38 0.12 7.18
C THR A 329 13.77 -0.75 6.08
N SER A 330 13.37 -0.15 4.96
CA SER A 330 12.81 -0.88 3.81
C SER A 330 13.86 -1.78 3.15
N THR A 331 15.09 -1.28 2.97
CA THR A 331 16.20 -2.05 2.39
C THR A 331 16.56 -3.27 3.24
N ILE A 332 16.65 -3.13 4.57
CA ILE A 332 16.93 -4.23 5.49
C ILE A 332 15.82 -5.29 5.41
N LEU A 333 14.55 -4.86 5.38
CA LEU A 333 13.42 -5.78 5.24
C LEU A 333 13.44 -6.55 3.91
N GLN A 334 13.98 -5.93 2.86
CA GLN A 334 14.14 -6.55 1.55
C GLN A 334 15.35 -7.50 1.48
N GLU A 335 16.54 -7.03 1.85
CA GLU A 335 17.81 -7.69 1.58
C GLU A 335 18.27 -8.62 2.71
N GLU A 336 17.90 -8.33 3.96
CA GLU A 336 18.32 -9.10 5.13
C GLU A 336 17.18 -9.95 5.73
N ALA A 337 15.95 -9.44 5.73
CA ALA A 337 14.77 -10.18 6.18
C ALA A 337 14.07 -10.97 5.07
N TYR A 338 14.48 -10.77 3.81
CA TYR A 338 13.98 -11.48 2.62
C TYR A 338 12.45 -11.44 2.46
N LEU A 339 11.80 -10.34 2.87
CA LEU A 339 10.34 -10.20 2.73
C LEU A 339 9.87 -10.11 1.26
N ASN A 340 10.80 -10.04 0.31
CA ASN A 340 10.55 -10.11 -1.13
C ASN A 340 10.65 -11.53 -1.72
N ALA A 341 11.01 -12.54 -0.92
CA ALA A 341 11.21 -13.91 -1.40
C ALA A 341 9.89 -14.65 -1.72
N THR A 342 8.77 -14.18 -1.18
CA THR A 342 7.42 -14.72 -1.40
C THR A 342 6.48 -13.58 -1.82
N ASN A 343 5.51 -13.87 -2.70
CA ASN A 343 4.50 -12.90 -3.11
C ASN A 343 3.59 -12.51 -1.96
N ASP A 344 2.85 -13.49 -1.44
CA ASP A 344 1.95 -13.31 -0.30
C ASP A 344 2.33 -14.33 0.79
N PRO A 345 3.09 -13.92 1.83
CA PRO A 345 3.47 -14.82 2.91
C PRO A 345 2.35 -15.09 3.92
N VAL A 346 1.22 -14.36 3.85
CA VAL A 346 0.09 -14.53 4.79
C VAL A 346 -1.06 -15.35 4.22
N ALA A 347 -1.07 -15.57 2.90
CA ALA A 347 -2.03 -16.43 2.23
C ALA A 347 -2.15 -17.81 2.92
N GLY A 348 -3.39 -18.20 3.25
CA GLY A 348 -3.70 -19.44 3.95
C GLY A 348 -3.65 -19.35 5.48
N SER A 349 -3.30 -18.20 6.07
CA SER A 349 -3.49 -17.96 7.50
C SER A 349 -4.97 -17.89 7.85
N TYR A 350 -5.48 -18.86 8.61
CA TYR A 350 -6.90 -18.91 9.01
C TYR A 350 -7.38 -17.62 9.68
N TYR A 351 -6.54 -17.03 10.51
CA TYR A 351 -6.82 -15.76 11.17
C TYR A 351 -6.93 -14.60 10.18
N LEU A 352 -5.93 -14.41 9.33
CA LEU A 352 -5.87 -13.23 8.45
C LEU A 352 -6.89 -13.32 7.32
N GLU A 353 -7.08 -14.50 6.74
CA GLU A 353 -8.13 -14.75 5.74
C GLU A 353 -9.53 -14.43 6.31
N ASN A 354 -9.81 -14.88 7.53
CA ASN A 354 -11.08 -14.59 8.20
C ASN A 354 -11.23 -13.08 8.49
N MET A 355 -10.17 -12.41 8.94
CA MET A 355 -10.19 -10.98 9.23
C MET A 355 -10.37 -10.13 7.96
N ILE A 356 -9.72 -10.49 6.85
CA ILE A 356 -9.91 -9.86 5.54
C ILE A 356 -11.36 -10.06 5.07
N ASP A 357 -11.94 -11.24 5.24
CA ASP A 357 -13.33 -11.50 4.91
C ASP A 357 -14.30 -10.66 5.76
N GLN A 358 -14.10 -10.58 7.07
CA GLN A 358 -14.89 -9.71 7.96
C GLN A 358 -14.80 -8.24 7.53
N MET A 359 -13.58 -7.72 7.36
CA MET A 359 -13.35 -6.34 6.90
C MET A 359 -14.01 -6.08 5.55
N SER A 360 -13.87 -7.01 4.59
CA SER A 360 -14.44 -6.91 3.26
C SER A 360 -15.97 -6.83 3.29
N GLN A 361 -16.62 -7.72 4.06
CA GLN A 361 -18.08 -7.75 4.15
C GLN A 361 -18.64 -6.48 4.81
N THR A 362 -18.07 -6.08 5.94
CA THR A 362 -18.51 -4.88 6.66
C THR A 362 -18.28 -3.62 5.84
N ALA A 363 -17.09 -3.44 5.25
CA ALA A 363 -16.80 -2.28 4.42
C ALA A 363 -17.68 -2.25 3.16
N TRP A 364 -17.95 -3.40 2.54
CA TRP A 364 -18.85 -3.49 1.39
C TRP A 364 -20.29 -3.11 1.74
N GLN A 365 -20.80 -3.59 2.88
CA GLN A 365 -22.14 -3.22 3.36
C GLN A 365 -22.24 -1.71 3.63
N LYS A 366 -21.24 -1.13 4.29
CA LYS A 366 -21.16 0.32 4.55
C LYS A 366 -21.11 1.13 3.25
N PHE A 367 -20.32 0.69 2.28
CA PHE A 367 -20.24 1.27 0.94
C PHE A 367 -21.62 1.23 0.25
N GLN A 368 -22.30 0.08 0.25
CA GLN A 368 -23.62 -0.07 -0.36
C GLN A 368 -24.71 0.76 0.31
N ASN A 369 -24.64 0.95 1.62
CA ASN A 369 -25.61 1.78 2.36
C ASN A 369 -25.41 3.29 2.13
N ALA A 370 -24.24 3.69 1.64
CA ALA A 370 -23.88 5.09 1.40
C ALA A 370 -24.05 5.52 -0.07
N LEU A 371 -24.25 4.56 -0.99
CA LEU A 371 -24.76 4.79 -2.35
C LEU A 371 -26.24 5.15 -2.29
#